data_AF-A0A9D2BDT6-F1
#
_entry.id   AF-A0A9D2BDT6-F1
#
_cell.length_a   1.000
_cell.length_b   1.000
_cell.length_c   1.000
_cell.angle_alpha   90.00
_cell.angle_beta   90.00
_cell.angle_gamma   90.00
#
_symmetry.space_group_name_H-M   'P 1'
#
loop_
_entity.id
_entity.type
_entity.pdbx_description
1 polymer ?
#
loop_
_entity_poly.entity_id
_entity_poly.type
_entity_poly.pdbx_seq_one_letter_code
_entity_poly.pdbx_strand_id
1 'polypeptide(L)'
;MNETFMKEKPVLPLLLSMSLPMVISMMVNSLYNIVDSFFVAMISEDAMTALSLVYPIQNFINAVAIGFGVGMNAVIAYHLGAQEHGKANQAATMGFVLSLVHGAVMMVGSITV
;
A
#
# COMPACT_ATOMS: atom_id res chain seq x y z
N MET A 1 -18.41 -6.48 -12.99
CA MET A 1 -18.71 -6.18 -11.58
C MET A 1 -20.03 -5.41 -11.54
N ASN A 2 -21.03 -5.86 -10.78
CA ASN A 2 -22.32 -5.16 -10.70
C ASN A 2 -22.13 -3.81 -9.99
N GLU A 3 -22.15 -2.71 -10.75
CA GLU A 3 -22.02 -1.33 -10.23
C GLU A 3 -23.19 -0.92 -9.30
N THR A 4 -24.25 -1.71 -9.24
CA THR A 4 -25.40 -1.55 -8.35
C THR A 4 -25.20 -2.11 -6.95
N PHE A 5 -24.17 -2.93 -6.70
CA PHE A 5 -23.94 -3.59 -5.41
C PHE A 5 -23.77 -2.61 -4.23
N MET A 6 -23.12 -1.47 -4.48
CA MET A 6 -22.93 -0.41 -3.50
C MET A 6 -24.17 0.47 -3.30
N LYS A 7 -25.12 0.45 -4.26
CA LYS A 7 -26.34 1.27 -4.23
C LYS A 7 -27.54 0.54 -3.62
N GLU A 8 -27.58 -0.79 -3.68
CA GLU A 8 -28.76 -1.60 -3.33
C GLU A 8 -28.67 -2.32 -1.97
N LYS A 9 -27.46 -2.54 -1.42
CA LYS A 9 -27.30 -3.29 -0.15
C LYS A 9 -27.34 -2.39 1.09
N PRO A 10 -27.90 -2.88 2.22
CA PRO A 10 -27.84 -2.15 3.48
C PRO A 10 -26.39 -1.94 3.95
N VAL A 11 -26.15 -0.79 4.58
CA VAL A 11 -24.81 -0.28 4.93
C VAL A 11 -23.98 -1.30 5.73
N LEU A 12 -24.57 -1.97 6.71
CA LEU A 12 -23.89 -2.93 7.59
C LEU A 12 -23.28 -4.14 6.84
N PRO A 13 -24.05 -4.95 6.09
CA PRO A 13 -23.49 -6.07 5.34
C PRO A 13 -22.57 -5.63 4.19
N LEU A 14 -22.78 -4.46 3.61
CA LEU A 14 -21.87 -3.90 2.61
C LEU A 14 -20.50 -3.55 3.21
N LEU A 15 -20.51 -2.83 4.33
CA LEU A 15 -19.29 -2.49 5.08
C LEU A 15 -18.54 -3.77 5.47
N LEU A 16 -19.21 -4.75 6.07
CA LEU A 16 -18.59 -6.02 6.47
C LEU A 16 -18.02 -6.77 5.26
N SER A 17 -18.75 -6.84 4.14
CA SER A 17 -18.28 -7.53 2.94
C SER A 17 -17.03 -6.91 2.31
N MET A 18 -16.84 -5.58 2.46
CA MET A 18 -15.68 -4.88 1.87
C MET A 18 -14.53 -4.71 2.87
N SER A 19 -14.82 -4.55 4.15
CA SER A 19 -13.82 -4.35 5.20
C SER A 19 -13.20 -5.67 5.68
N LEU A 20 -13.96 -6.76 5.73
CA LEU A 20 -13.45 -8.05 6.21
C LEU A 20 -12.25 -8.55 5.39
N PRO A 21 -12.27 -8.52 4.04
CA PRO A 21 -11.10 -8.88 3.25
C PRO A 21 -9.89 -7.98 3.55
N MET A 22 -10.10 -6.67 3.67
CA MET A 22 -9.03 -5.70 3.98
C MET A 22 -8.41 -5.95 5.36
N VAL A 23 -9.23 -6.22 6.38
CA VAL A 23 -8.77 -6.52 7.73
C VAL A 23 -7.93 -7.81 7.75
N ILE A 24 -8.37 -8.85 7.03
CA ILE A 24 -7.60 -10.09 6.91
C ILE A 24 -6.25 -9.83 6.22
N SER A 25 -6.23 -9.06 5.13
CA SER A 25 -4.97 -8.70 4.45
C SER A 25 -4.01 -7.96 5.37
N MET A 26 -4.50 -7.01 6.17
CA MET A 26 -3.67 -6.30 7.14
C MET A 26 -3.18 -7.20 8.28
N MET A 27 -4.02 -8.14 8.74
CA MET A 27 -3.63 -9.12 9.76
C MET A 27 -2.50 -10.03 9.27
N VAL A 28 -2.61 -10.55 8.04
CA VAL A 28 -1.57 -11.38 7.41
C VAL A 28 -0.27 -10.59 7.24
N ASN A 29 -0.35 -9.33 6.79
CA ASN A 29 0.83 -8.47 6.66
C ASN A 29 1.54 -8.24 8.01
N SER A 30 0.77 -7.97 9.07
CA SER A 30 1.32 -7.81 10.42
C SER A 30 1.98 -9.09 10.94
N LEU A 31 1.33 -10.24 10.76
CA LEU A 31 1.91 -11.55 11.13
C LEU A 31 3.21 -11.83 10.38
N TYR A 32 3.29 -11.48 9.09
CA TYR A 32 4.52 -11.61 8.32
C TYR A 32 5.66 -10.78 8.92
N ASN A 33 5.41 -9.50 9.27
CA ASN A 33 6.43 -8.65 9.90
C ASN A 33 6.92 -9.21 11.24
N ILE A 34 6.04 -9.80 12.05
CA ILE A 34 6.40 -10.43 13.33
C ILE A 34 7.26 -11.67 13.10
N VAL A 35 6.83 -12.55 12.19
CA VAL A 35 7.54 -13.79 11.88
C VAL A 35 8.92 -13.48 11.31
N ASP A 36 9.01 -12.56 10.34
CA ASP A 36 10.27 -12.12 9.75
C ASP A 36 11.25 -11.59 10.82
N SER A 37 10.78 -10.66 11.68
CA SER A 37 11.60 -10.13 12.78
C SER A 37 12.04 -11.23 13.75
N PHE A 38 11.16 -12.19 14.08
CA PHE A 38 11.49 -13.30 14.99
C PHE A 38 12.53 -14.26 14.40
N PHE A 39 12.44 -14.58 13.11
CA PHE A 39 13.44 -15.41 12.43
C PHE A 39 14.78 -14.68 12.32
N VAL A 40 14.79 -13.37 12.04
CA VAL A 40 16.02 -12.56 12.03
C VAL A 40 16.65 -12.50 13.43
N ALA A 41 15.84 -12.40 14.49
CA ALA A 41 16.30 -12.42 15.88
C ALA A 41 17.06 -13.71 16.25
N MET A 42 16.61 -14.85 15.72
CA MET A 42 17.22 -16.16 16.00
C MET A 42 18.57 -16.37 15.30
N ILE A 43 18.91 -15.59 14.27
CA ILE A 43 20.14 -15.79 13.49
C ILE A 43 21.34 -15.12 14.16
N SER A 44 21.21 -13.90 14.71
CA SER A 44 22.26 -13.20 15.47
C SER A 44 21.74 -11.94 16.18
N GLU A 45 22.25 -11.62 17.38
CA GLU A 45 22.00 -10.32 18.05
C GLU A 45 22.47 -9.12 17.20
N ASP A 46 23.58 -9.29 16.46
CA ASP A 46 24.09 -8.26 15.55
C ASP A 46 23.11 -7.99 14.40
N ALA A 47 22.40 -9.01 13.92
CA ALA A 47 21.40 -8.88 12.85
C ALA A 47 20.17 -8.09 13.33
N MET A 48 19.76 -8.26 14.59
CA MET A 48 18.66 -7.48 15.18
C MET A 48 19.03 -6.00 15.38
N THR A 49 20.30 -5.74 15.74
CA THR A 49 20.82 -4.37 15.90
C THR A 49 20.92 -3.67 14.54
N ALA A 50 21.36 -4.37 13.50
CA ALA A 50 21.33 -3.85 12.13
C ALA A 50 19.89 -3.59 11.65
N LEU A 51 18.94 -4.50 11.92
CA LEU A 51 17.55 -4.34 11.50
C LEU A 51 16.88 -3.12 12.16
N SER A 52 17.12 -2.91 13.46
CA SER A 52 16.58 -1.77 14.20
C SER A 52 17.15 -0.42 13.76
N LEU A 53 18.38 -0.37 13.25
CA LEU A 53 18.96 0.82 12.62
C LEU A 53 18.37 1.14 11.25
N VAL A 54 17.95 0.12 10.48
CA VAL A 54 17.34 0.28 9.15
C VAL A 54 15.83 0.55 9.24
N TYR A 55 15.18 0.15 10.33
CA TYR A 55 13.74 0.31 10.53
C TYR A 55 13.19 1.74 10.30
N PRO A 56 13.87 2.83 10.75
CA PRO A 56 13.45 4.19 10.43
C PRO A 56 13.47 4.51 8.93
N ILE A 57 14.48 4.01 8.21
CA ILE A 57 14.59 4.18 6.75
C ILE A 57 13.48 3.41 6.05
N GLN A 58 13.22 2.17 6.47
CA GLN A 58 12.11 1.36 5.97
C GLN A 58 10.76 2.03 6.19
N ASN A 59 10.52 2.60 7.39
CA ASN A 59 9.31 3.36 7.67
C ASN A 59 9.18 4.60 6.81
N PHE A 60 10.27 5.32 6.54
CA PHE A 60 10.27 6.47 5.64
C PHE A 60 9.89 6.04 4.21
N ILE A 61 10.50 4.98 3.69
CA ILE A 61 10.18 4.43 2.36
C ILE A 61 8.70 4.04 2.28
N ASN A 62 8.21 3.32 3.29
CA ASN A 62 6.79 2.92 3.38
C ASN A 62 5.85 4.13 3.43
N ALA A 63 6.17 5.14 4.24
CA ALA A 63 5.35 6.34 4.37
C ALA A 63 5.23 7.09 3.04
N VAL A 64 6.35 7.25 2.32
CA VAL A 64 6.36 7.88 1.00
C VAL A 64 5.56 7.04 -0.01
N ALA A 65 5.78 5.71 -0.05
CA ALA A 65 5.06 4.82 -0.95
C ALA A 65 3.54 4.85 -0.72
N ILE A 66 3.11 4.80 0.54
CA ILE A 66 1.69 4.92 0.93
C ILE A 66 1.16 6.30 0.55
N GLY A 67 1.93 7.38 0.79
CA GLY A 67 1.54 8.74 0.41
C GLY A 67 1.24 8.88 -1.07
N PHE A 68 2.12 8.37 -1.95
CA PHE A 68 1.88 8.33 -3.39
C PHE A 68 0.67 7.46 -3.75
N GLY A 69 0.55 6.27 -3.16
CA GLY A 69 -0.57 5.35 -3.40
C GLY A 69 -1.93 6.00 -3.07
N VAL A 70 -2.04 6.65 -1.91
CA VAL A 70 -3.25 7.34 -1.47
C VAL A 70 -3.52 8.58 -2.34
N GLY A 71 -2.49 9.36 -2.68
CA GLY A 71 -2.62 10.54 -3.54
C GLY A 71 -3.18 10.19 -4.92
N MET A 72 -2.65 9.13 -5.56
CA MET A 72 -3.17 8.64 -6.84
C MET A 72 -4.58 8.09 -6.71
N ASN A 73 -4.87 7.31 -5.64
CA ASN A 73 -6.21 6.80 -5.39
C ASN A 73 -7.24 7.93 -5.30
N ALA A 74 -6.90 9.04 -4.63
CA ALA A 74 -7.76 10.22 -4.55
C ALA A 74 -8.04 10.86 -5.92
N VAL A 75 -7.03 11.03 -6.76
CA VAL A 75 -7.19 11.59 -8.12
C VAL A 75 -8.04 10.67 -9.01
N ILE A 76 -7.79 9.36 -8.95
CA ILE A 76 -8.55 8.37 -9.71
C ILE A 76 -10.02 8.35 -9.25
N ALA A 77 -10.26 8.32 -7.92
CA ALA A 77 -11.60 8.36 -7.35
C ALA A 77 -12.35 9.64 -7.72
N TYR A 78 -11.66 10.79 -7.78
CA TYR A 78 -12.25 12.07 -8.20
C TYR A 78 -12.77 12.01 -9.65
N HIS A 79 -11.94 11.57 -10.61
CA HIS A 79 -12.36 11.48 -12.02
C HIS A 79 -13.40 10.37 -12.26
N LEU A 80 -13.34 9.25 -11.52
CA LEU A 80 -14.38 8.23 -11.54
C LEU A 80 -15.72 8.77 -10.99
N GLY A 81 -15.68 9.55 -9.90
CA GLY A 81 -16.86 10.21 -9.34
C GLY A 81 -17.49 11.22 -10.29
N ALA A 82 -16.67 11.90 -11.09
CA ALA A 82 -17.11 12.83 -12.14
C ALA A 82 -17.62 12.13 -13.43
N GLN A 83 -17.69 10.79 -13.46
CA GLN A 83 -18.03 9.97 -14.65
C GLN A 83 -17.05 10.17 -15.83
N GLU A 84 -15.86 10.74 -15.59
CA GLU A 84 -14.84 10.99 -16.61
C GLU A 84 -13.89 9.78 -16.76
N HIS A 85 -14.43 8.63 -17.16
CA HIS A 85 -13.69 7.35 -17.22
C HIS A 85 -12.39 7.42 -18.04
N GLY A 86 -12.35 8.22 -19.11
CA GLY A 86 -11.14 8.39 -19.93
C GLY A 86 -10.00 9.08 -19.18
N LYS A 87 -10.30 10.13 -18.42
CA LYS A 87 -9.32 10.82 -17.57
C LYS A 87 -8.93 9.98 -16.36
N ALA A 88 -9.86 9.21 -15.80
CA ALA A 88 -9.56 8.27 -14.72
C ALA A 88 -8.55 7.19 -15.18
N ASN A 89 -8.71 6.65 -16.39
CA ASN A 89 -7.78 5.68 -16.94
C ASN A 89 -6.41 6.29 -17.26
N GLN A 90 -6.38 7.54 -17.75
CA GLN A 90 -5.15 8.27 -17.96
C GLN A 90 -4.42 8.56 -16.64
N ALA A 91 -5.16 8.97 -15.59
CA ALA A 91 -4.63 9.18 -14.25
C ALA A 91 -4.09 7.87 -13.64
N ALA A 92 -4.77 6.74 -13.84
CA ALA A 92 -4.27 5.43 -13.40
C ALA A 92 -3.00 5.01 -14.13
N THR A 93 -2.93 5.21 -15.45
CA THR A 93 -1.74 4.89 -16.26
C THR A 93 -0.56 5.77 -15.85
N MET A 94 -0.80 7.07 -15.71
CA MET A 94 0.23 8.03 -15.33
C MET A 94 0.69 7.80 -13.89
N GLY A 95 -0.24 7.45 -13.00
CA GLY A 95 0.05 7.02 -11.64
C GLY A 95 0.93 5.78 -11.57
N PHE A 96 0.61 4.74 -12.36
CA PHE A 96 1.42 3.52 -12.43
C PHE A 96 2.86 3.81 -12.88
N VAL A 97 3.03 4.64 -13.92
CA VAL A 97 4.36 5.08 -14.38
C VAL A 97 5.07 5.89 -13.29
N LEU A 98 4.36 6.78 -12.59
CA LEU A 98 4.93 7.57 -11.50
C LEU A 98 5.39 6.68 -10.34
N SER A 99 4.61 5.66 -9.98
CA SER A 99 4.98 4.67 -8.96
C SER A 99 6.21 3.86 -9.35
N LEU A 100 6.35 3.47 -10.62
CA LEU A 100 7.54 2.79 -11.12
C LEU A 100 8.78 3.68 -11.02
N VAL A 101 8.69 4.93 -11.45
CA VAL A 101 9.80 5.89 -11.36
C VAL A 101 10.16 6.16 -9.91
N HIS A 102 9.17 6.40 -9.05
CA HIS A 102 9.40 6.66 -7.64
C HIS A 102 10.00 5.45 -6.91
N GLY A 103 9.51 4.24 -7.21
CA GLY A 103 10.07 2.98 -6.70
C GLY A 103 11.51 2.77 -7.15
N ALA A 104 11.83 3.05 -8.41
CA ALA A 104 13.20 2.96 -8.92
C ALA A 104 14.15 3.96 -8.25
N VAL A 105 13.72 5.20 -8.04
CA VAL A 105 14.52 6.23 -7.35
C VAL A 105 14.80 5.82 -5.90
N MET A 106 13.77 5.34 -5.18
CA MET A 106 13.92 4.89 -3.80
C MET A 106 14.80 3.63 -3.69
N MET A 107 14.68 2.70 -4.64
CA MET A 107 15.54 1.50 -4.71
C MET A 107 17.00 1.87 -4.91
N VAL A 108 17.31 2.76 -5.88
CA VAL A 108 18.68 3.23 -6.11
C VAL A 108 19.22 3.92 -4.86
N GLY A 109 18.44 4.83 -4.26
CA GLY A 109 18.82 5.53 -3.03
C GLY A 109 19.14 4.59 -1.87
N SER A 110 18.34 3.52 -1.70
CA SER A 110 18.52 2.53 -0.64
C SER A 110 19.73 1.62 -0.84
N ILE A 111 20.15 1.39 -2.09
CA ILE A 111 21.34 0.56 -2.39
C ILE A 111 22.64 1.35 -2.20
N THR A 112 22.60 2.67 -2.34
CA THR A 112 23.76 3.56 -2.15
C THR A 112 24.03 3.98 -0.71
N VAL A 113 23.11 3.74 0.23
CA VAL A 113 23.24 4.06 1.67
C VAL A 113 23.51 2.79 2.46
#